data_AF-A0A531MTJ5-F1
#
_entry.id   AF-A0A531MTJ5-F1
#
_cell.length_a   1.000
_cell.length_b   1.000
_cell.length_c   1.000
_cell.angle_alpha   90.00
_cell.angle_beta   90.00
_cell.angle_gamma   90.00
#
_symmetry.space_group_name_H-M   'P 1'
#
loop_
_entity.id
_entity.type
_entity.pdbx_description
1 polymer ?
#
loop_
_entity_poly.entity_id
_entity_poly.type
_entity_poly.pdbx_seq_one_letter_code
_entity_poly.pdbx_strand_id
1 'polypeptide(L)' 'SYEVLRQPDNSVIISVGHHPMPGNWLLTDGSGRMYFVLTFYDTPIASSTGLSDVSLPRIVKAGCDA' A
#
# COMPACT_ATOMS: atom_id res chain seq x y z
N SER A 1 12.94 -3.46 -13.00
CA SER A 1 11.49 -3.19 -12.98
C SER A 1 10.94 -3.94 -11.77
N TYR A 2 10.44 -3.24 -10.75
CA TYR A 2 9.65 -3.88 -9.70
C TYR A 2 8.20 -3.61 -10.09
N GLU A 3 7.53 -4.62 -10.63
CA GLU A 3 6.18 -4.50 -11.13
C GLU A 3 5.19 -4.88 -10.02
N VAL A 4 4.11 -4.11 -9.90
CA VAL A 4 2.98 -4.43 -9.02
C VAL A 4 1.86 -5.03 -9.86
N LEU A 5 1.22 -6.07 -9.34
CA LEU A 5 0.01 -6.62 -9.93
C LEU A 5 -1.15 -5.65 -9.69
N ARG A 6 -1.75 -5.16 -10.77
CA ARG A 6 -2.89 -4.25 -10.74
C ARG A 6 -4.19 -5.03 -10.92
N GLN A 7 -5.23 -4.56 -10.26
CA GLN A 7 -6.59 -5.01 -10.50
C GLN A 7 -7.09 -4.46 -11.85
N PRO A 8 -8.17 -5.03 -12.43
CA PRO A 8 -8.74 -4.54 -13.69
C PRO A 8 -9.17 -3.06 -13.67
N ASP A 9 -9.52 -2.54 -12.50
CA ASP A 9 -9.85 -1.13 -12.27
C ASP A 9 -8.61 -0.24 -12.03
N ASN A 10 -7.42 -0.76 -12.28
CA ASN A 10 -6.13 -0.12 -12.07
C ASN A 10 -5.76 0.14 -10.59
N SER A 11 -6.58 -0.34 -9.64
CA SER A 11 -6.24 -0.30 -8.22
C SER A 11 -5.11 -1.28 -7.88
N VAL A 12 -4.45 -1.04 -6.75
CA VAL A 12 -3.42 -1.92 -6.21
C VAL A 12 -3.85 -2.34 -4.80
N ILE A 13 -3.88 -3.64 -4.57
CA ILE A 13 -4.11 -4.24 -3.25
C ILE A 13 -2.79 -4.84 -2.80
N ILE A 14 -2.38 -4.54 -1.58
CA ILE A 14 -1.17 -5.08 -0.94
C ILE A 14 -1.60 -5.83 0.30
N SER A 15 -1.43 -7.15 0.30
CA SER A 15 -1.62 -7.97 1.49
C SER A 15 -0.38 -7.88 2.37
N VAL A 16 -0.59 -7.77 3.68
CA VAL A 16 0.49 -7.62 4.64
C VAL A 16 0.34 -8.67 5.73
N GLY A 17 1.34 -9.54 5.89
CA GLY A 17 1.29 -10.62 6.86
C GLY A 17 2.50 -11.55 6.80
N HIS A 18 2.58 -12.48 7.76
CA HIS A 18 3.67 -13.46 7.86
C HIS A 18 3.59 -14.56 6.79
N HIS A 19 2.38 -14.93 6.39
CA HIS A 19 2.17 -16.00 5.41
C HIS A 19 2.22 -15.44 3.98
N PRO A 20 2.85 -16.16 3.03
CA PRO A 20 2.84 -15.78 1.62
C PRO A 20 1.43 -15.67 1.07
N MET A 21 1.14 -14.55 0.42
CA MET A 21 -0.15 -14.28 -0.21
C MET A 21 0.01 -14.09 -1.73
N PRO A 22 -0.97 -14.53 -2.55
CA PRO A 22 -0.95 -14.26 -3.99
C PRO A 22 -0.94 -12.76 -4.31
N GLY A 23 -0.31 -12.38 -5.41
CA GLY A 23 -0.29 -10.99 -5.90
C GLY A 23 0.76 -10.12 -5.18
N ASN A 24 0.39 -8.89 -4.82
CA ASN A 24 1.31 -8.01 -4.09
C ASN A 24 1.25 -8.35 -2.61
N TRP A 25 2.35 -8.88 -2.09
CA TRP A 25 2.47 -9.25 -0.69
C TRP A 25 3.70 -8.62 -0.05
N LEU A 26 3.52 -8.08 1.15
CA LEU A 26 4.58 -7.57 1.99
C LEU A 26 4.69 -8.44 3.25
N LEU A 27 5.83 -9.10 3.40
CA LEU A 27 6.16 -9.82 4.62
C LEU A 27 6.23 -8.84 5.79
N THR A 28 5.57 -9.19 6.89
CA THR A 28 5.78 -8.54 8.18
C THR A 28 6.21 -9.53 9.23
N ASP A 29 7.07 -9.08 10.14
CA ASP A 29 7.49 -9.82 11.32
C ASP A 29 7.48 -8.92 12.56
N GLY A 30 7.50 -9.54 13.74
CA GLY A 30 7.51 -8.86 15.03
C GLY A 30 6.13 -8.42 15.54
N SER A 31 6.15 -7.74 16.68
CA SER A 31 4.94 -7.22 17.34
C SER A 31 5.12 -5.77 17.76
N GLY A 32 4.01 -5.03 17.84
CA GLY A 32 4.01 -3.63 18.24
C GLY A 32 3.42 -2.70 17.18
N ARG A 33 3.68 -1.40 17.34
CA ARG A 33 3.19 -0.38 16.42
C ARG A 33 3.93 -0.48 15.08
N MET A 34 3.18 -0.37 13.99
CA MET A 34 3.69 -0.41 12.63
C MET A 34 3.14 0.78 11.86
N TYR A 35 3.94 1.28 10.91
CA TYR A 35 3.57 2.35 10.00
C TYR A 35 3.85 1.91 8.57
N PHE A 36 2.89 2.13 7.67
CA PHE A 36 3.10 2.01 6.23
C PHE A 36 3.35 3.39 5.65
N VAL A 37 4.50 3.55 5.01
CA VAL A 37 4.91 4.82 4.41
C VAL A 37 4.82 4.69 2.90
N LEU A 38 3.92 5.47 2.29
CA LEU A 38 3.80 5.59 0.85
C LEU A 38 4.63 6.77 0.39
N THR A 39 5.72 6.50 -0.34
CA THR A 39 6.59 7.53 -0.90
C THR A 39 6.29 7.73 -2.37
N PHE A 40 5.96 8.97 -2.73
CA PHE A 40 5.77 9.38 -4.11
C PHE A 40 7.04 10.04 -4.64
N TYR A 41 7.61 9.48 -5.72
CA TYR A 41 8.74 10.07 -6.42
C TYR A 41 8.23 10.88 -7.61
N ASP A 42 8.83 12.05 -7.84
CA ASP A 42 8.58 12.88 -9.01
C ASP A 42 7.09 13.15 -9.28
N THR A 43 6.34 13.46 -8.20
CA THR A 43 4.94 13.85 -8.35
C THR A 43 4.83 15.36 -8.54
N PRO A 44 4.02 15.84 -9.50
CA PRO A 44 3.69 17.26 -9.62
C PRO A 44 2.88 17.78 -8.41
N ILE A 45 2.50 16.90 -7.49
CA ILE A 45 1.87 17.19 -6.20
C ILE A 45 2.77 18.06 -5.31
N ALA A 46 4.10 17.91 -5.38
CA ALA A 46 5.03 18.70 -4.57
C ALA A 46 5.04 20.21 -4.91
N SER A 47 4.58 20.58 -6.11
CA SER A 47 4.56 21.96 -6.63
C SER A 47 3.17 22.61 -6.55
N SER A 48 2.12 21.86 -6.24
CA SER A 48 0.74 22.35 -6.14
C SER A 48 0.40 22.67 -4.70
N THR A 49 0.13 23.95 -4.41
CA THR A 49 -0.34 24.44 -3.11
C THR A 49 -1.75 23.95 -2.73
N GLY A 50 -2.37 23.08 -3.52
CA GLY A 50 -3.69 22.48 -3.30
C GLY A 50 -3.61 21.06 -2.73
N LEU A 51 -3.14 20.92 -1.49
CA LEU A 51 -3.00 19.64 -0.78
C LEU A 51 -4.34 19.00 -0.35
N SER A 52 -5.46 19.35 -0.98
CA SER A 52 -6.80 19.11 -0.43
C SER A 52 -7.51 17.86 -0.97
N ASP A 53 -6.99 17.19 -2.01
CA ASP A 53 -7.70 16.07 -2.64
C ASP A 53 -6.88 14.77 -2.78
N VAL A 54 -5.78 14.65 -2.02
CA VAL A 54 -5.01 13.39 -1.99
C VAL A 54 -5.68 12.41 -1.03
N SER A 55 -6.47 11.49 -1.57
CA SER A 55 -6.98 10.34 -0.81
C SER A 55 -5.86 9.32 -0.61
N LEU A 56 -5.45 9.15 0.65
CA LEU A 56 -4.54 8.06 1.03
C LEU A 56 -5.22 6.69 0.88
N PRO A 57 -4.45 5.62 0.62
CA PRO A 57 -5.00 4.27 0.59
C PRO A 57 -5.51 3.86 1.97
N ARG A 58 -6.60 3.10 1.98
CA ARG A 58 -7.19 2.59 3.23
C ARG A 58 -6.40 1.38 3.73
N ILE A 59 -6.03 1.41 5.02
CA ILE A 59 -5.48 0.23 5.71
C ILE A 59 -6.62 -0.49 6.42
N VAL A 60 -6.74 -1.79 6.15
CA VAL A 60 -7.82 -2.63 6.70
C VAL A 60 -7.21 -3.81 7.44
N LYS A 61 -7.73 -4.10 8.64
CA LYS A 61 -7.39 -5.34 9.33
C LYS A 61 -8.16 -6.47 8.65
N ALA A 62 -7.45 -7.41 8.06
CA ALA A 62 -8.01 -8.65 7.53
C ALA A 62 -8.15 -9.68 8.67
N GLY A 63 -8.89 -10.76 8.40
CA GLY A 63 -8.91 -11.93 9.29
C GLY A 63 -7.53 -12.61 9.35
N CYS A 64 -7.36 -13.56 10.27
CA CYS A 64 -6.17 -14.41 10.26
C CYS A 64 -6.15 -15.22 8.95
N ASP A 65 -4.99 -15.27 8.29
CA ASP A 65 -4.75 -16.07 7.07
C ASP A 65 -5.63 -15.69 5.86
N ALA A 66 -6.05 -14.43 5.78
CA ALA A 66 -6.87 -13.88 4.70
C ALA A 66 -6.05 -13.27 3.56
#